data_AF-A0A2S5SXV3-F1
#
_entry.id   AF-A0A2S5SXV3-F1
#
_cell.length_a   1.000
_cell.length_b   1.000
_cell.length_c   1.000
_cell.angle_alpha   90.00
_cell.angle_beta   90.00
_cell.angle_gamma   90.00
#
_symmetry.space_group_name_H-M   'P 1'
#
loop_
_entity.id
_entity.type
_entity.pdbx_description
1 polymer ?
#
loop_
_entity_poly.entity_id
_entity_poly.type
_entity_poly.pdbx_seq_one_letter_code
_entity_poly.pdbx_strand_id
1 'polypeptide(L)'
;MEFRLIYEGPLHGQGAKSPHKWEIRRALHPQLRRLWQEQPLKDVAADLLAFPARGALPSVVVEKDGLRFAPLITRRLHLYAEISVLLFRQQPRGTLITDGGDIDNRLKTLLDGLRIPRGSNEGRQERPDVPDPDPFFCLLEDDSLVTKVTVESEQLLRPADPDEVLAVISVHVKKTRLTPENMAI
;
A
#
# COMPACT_ATOMS: atom_id res chain seq x y z
N MET A 1 -1.79 6.95 -14.24
CA MET A 1 -2.80 5.88 -14.02
C MET A 1 -3.63 6.16 -12.76
N GLU A 2 -4.88 5.70 -12.71
CA GLU A 2 -5.75 5.72 -11.53
C GLU A 2 -6.30 4.33 -11.25
N PHE A 3 -6.37 3.92 -9.98
CA PHE A 3 -6.97 2.65 -9.57
C PHE A 3 -7.43 2.71 -8.11
N ARG A 4 -8.12 1.65 -7.67
CA ARG A 4 -8.61 1.52 -6.29
C ARG A 4 -8.15 0.21 -5.68
N LEU A 5 -7.80 0.25 -4.41
CA LEU A 5 -7.58 -0.91 -3.55
C LEU A 5 -8.65 -0.93 -2.46
N ILE A 6 -9.02 -2.11 -2.01
CA ILE A 6 -9.97 -2.31 -0.92
C ILE A 6 -9.24 -2.99 0.22
N TYR A 7 -9.33 -2.42 1.41
CA TYR A 7 -8.94 -3.10 2.64
C TYR A 7 -10.17 -3.32 3.50
N GLU A 8 -10.34 -4.55 3.97
CA GLU A 8 -11.41 -4.93 4.88
C GLU A 8 -10.80 -5.80 5.98
N GLY A 9 -10.94 -5.36 7.22
CA GLY A 9 -10.29 -6.00 8.36
C GLY A 9 -10.04 -5.04 9.52
N PRO A 10 -9.42 -5.52 10.61
CA PRO A 10 -9.12 -4.68 11.76
C PRO A 10 -8.16 -3.56 11.38
N LEU A 11 -8.38 -2.34 11.86
CA LEU A 11 -7.42 -1.24 11.68
C LEU A 11 -7.19 -0.54 13.01
N HIS A 12 -6.11 -0.93 13.69
CA HIS A 12 -5.76 -0.39 14.99
C HIS A 12 -5.13 1.00 14.85
N GLY A 13 -5.71 2.00 15.51
CA GLY A 13 -5.16 3.36 15.56
C GLY A 13 -3.85 3.41 16.36
N GLN A 14 -3.92 3.13 17.66
CA GLN A 14 -2.77 3.25 18.56
C GLN A 14 -1.95 1.95 18.66
N GLY A 15 -0.62 2.08 18.63
CA GLY A 15 0.29 0.98 18.97
C GLY A 15 0.30 -0.19 17.98
N ALA A 16 -0.09 0.03 16.71
CA ALA A 16 -0.06 -1.00 15.67
C ALA A 16 1.35 -1.63 15.56
N LYS A 17 1.46 -2.86 16.05
CA LYS A 17 2.71 -3.63 16.05
C LYS A 17 3.06 -4.10 14.64
N SER A 18 4.31 -4.49 14.43
CA SER A 18 4.81 -5.03 13.15
C SER A 18 3.88 -6.09 12.51
N PRO A 19 3.36 -7.08 13.26
CA PRO A 19 2.48 -8.11 12.69
C PRO A 19 1.23 -7.53 12.03
N HIS A 20 0.61 -6.52 12.65
CA HIS A 20 -0.59 -5.90 12.13
C HIS A 20 -0.34 -5.16 10.81
N LYS A 21 0.77 -4.42 10.74
CA LYS A 21 1.19 -3.76 9.48
C LYS A 21 1.46 -4.80 8.38
N TRP A 22 1.88 -6.02 8.74
CA TRP A 22 2.11 -7.11 7.80
C TRP A 22 0.81 -7.75 7.28
N GLU A 23 -0.19 -7.89 8.14
CA GLU A 23 -1.54 -8.35 7.76
C GLU A 23 -2.17 -7.43 6.71
N ILE A 24 -2.06 -6.11 6.92
CA ILE A 24 -2.54 -5.10 5.95
C ILE A 24 -1.83 -5.28 4.60
N ARG A 25 -0.49 -5.43 4.61
CA ARG A 25 0.29 -5.69 3.39
C ARG A 25 -0.19 -6.97 2.68
N ARG A 26 -0.43 -8.04 3.43
CA ARG A 26 -0.91 -9.33 2.90
C ARG A 26 -2.31 -9.22 2.29
N ALA A 27 -3.19 -8.42 2.87
CA ALA A 27 -4.53 -8.18 2.33
C ALA A 27 -4.49 -7.39 1.01
N LEU A 28 -3.54 -6.45 0.87
CA LEU A 28 -3.42 -5.59 -0.31
C LEU A 28 -2.59 -6.21 -1.44
N HIS A 29 -1.64 -7.10 -1.11
CA HIS A 29 -0.76 -7.76 -2.06
C HIS A 29 -1.48 -8.39 -3.27
N PRO A 30 -2.55 -9.20 -3.11
CA PRO A 30 -3.23 -9.84 -4.24
C PRO A 30 -3.80 -8.85 -5.25
N GLN A 31 -4.30 -7.71 -4.78
CA GLN A 31 -4.86 -6.66 -5.64
C GLN A 31 -3.76 -5.96 -6.43
N LEU A 32 -2.62 -5.67 -5.81
CA LEU A 32 -1.45 -5.10 -6.48
C LEU A 32 -0.83 -6.09 -7.47
N ARG A 33 -0.75 -7.38 -7.11
CA ARG A 33 -0.31 -8.44 -8.03
C ARG A 33 -1.21 -8.50 -9.26
N ARG A 34 -2.53 -8.42 -9.07
CA ARG A 34 -3.48 -8.37 -10.18
C ARG A 34 -3.27 -7.12 -11.04
N LEU A 35 -3.05 -5.95 -10.43
CA LEU A 35 -2.81 -4.71 -11.16
C LEU A 35 -1.63 -4.82 -12.14
N TRP A 36 -0.54 -5.51 -11.75
CA TRP A 36 0.60 -5.80 -12.63
C TRP A 36 0.29 -6.74 -13.80
N GLN A 37 -0.84 -7.45 -13.77
CA GLN A 37 -1.30 -8.32 -14.85
C GLN A 37 -2.26 -7.61 -15.82
N GLU A 38 -2.68 -6.38 -15.50
CA GLU A 38 -3.59 -5.57 -16.30
C GLU A 38 -2.85 -4.49 -17.08
N GLN A 39 -3.45 -4.01 -18.16
CA GLN A 39 -2.88 -2.89 -18.90
C GLN A 39 -3.02 -1.57 -18.12
N PRO A 40 -2.02 -0.67 -18.21
CA PRO A 40 -0.83 -0.75 -19.06
C PRO A 40 0.40 -1.41 -18.41
N LEU A 41 0.32 -1.81 -17.13
CA LEU A 41 1.46 -2.38 -16.41
C LEU A 41 1.93 -3.72 -16.97
N LYS A 42 1.01 -4.51 -17.51
CA LYS A 42 1.30 -5.82 -18.11
C LYS A 42 2.40 -5.74 -19.17
N ASP A 43 2.41 -4.68 -19.98
CA ASP A 43 3.35 -4.50 -21.09
C ASP A 43 4.80 -4.28 -20.61
N VAL A 44 4.97 -3.73 -19.41
CA VAL A 44 6.29 -3.42 -18.83
C VAL A 44 6.68 -4.36 -17.68
N ALA A 45 5.78 -5.25 -17.26
CA ALA A 45 5.97 -6.13 -16.11
C ALA A 45 7.18 -7.05 -16.26
N ALA A 46 7.44 -7.58 -17.46
CA ALA A 46 8.55 -8.50 -17.70
C ALA A 46 9.93 -7.88 -17.42
N ASP A 47 10.06 -6.57 -17.68
CA ASP A 47 11.31 -5.83 -17.49
C ASP A 47 11.38 -5.22 -16.09
N LEU A 48 10.33 -4.52 -15.65
CA LEU A 48 10.31 -3.83 -14.36
C LEU A 48 10.30 -4.79 -13.18
N LEU A 49 9.76 -6.01 -13.32
CA LEU A 49 9.76 -7.02 -12.26
C LEU A 49 10.93 -8.02 -12.37
N ALA A 50 11.83 -7.86 -13.35
CA ALA A 50 12.98 -8.74 -13.49
C ALA A 50 13.94 -8.59 -12.30
N PHE A 51 14.36 -9.70 -11.68
CA PHE A 51 15.38 -9.69 -10.63
C PHE A 51 16.38 -10.84 -10.82
N PRO A 52 17.69 -10.57 -11.02
CA PRO A 52 18.28 -9.23 -11.18
C PRO A 52 17.74 -8.52 -12.44
N ALA A 53 17.92 -7.19 -12.51
CA ALA A 53 17.48 -6.40 -13.65
C ALA A 53 18.07 -6.95 -14.96
N ARG A 54 17.28 -6.92 -16.04
CA ARG A 54 17.70 -7.42 -17.36
C ARG A 54 18.06 -6.25 -18.27
N GLY A 55 19.25 -6.29 -18.85
CA GLY A 55 19.68 -5.28 -19.82
C GLY A 55 19.76 -3.88 -19.21
N ALA A 56 19.30 -2.88 -19.95
CA ALA A 56 19.35 -1.47 -19.56
C ALA A 56 18.11 -1.01 -18.75
N LEU A 57 17.02 -1.78 -18.75
CA LEU A 57 15.79 -1.38 -18.07
C LEU A 57 15.92 -1.62 -16.57
N PRO A 58 15.57 -0.62 -15.74
CA PRO A 58 15.74 -0.73 -14.31
C PRO A 58 14.60 -1.53 -13.67
N SER A 59 14.96 -2.51 -12.84
CA SER A 59 13.97 -3.23 -12.03
C SER A 59 13.45 -2.35 -10.89
N VAL A 60 12.16 -2.47 -10.58
CA VAL A 60 11.56 -1.91 -9.35
C VAL A 60 11.72 -2.85 -8.17
N VAL A 61 12.16 -4.09 -8.39
CA VAL A 61 12.28 -5.09 -7.32
C VAL A 61 13.43 -4.72 -6.37
N VAL A 62 13.13 -4.67 -5.08
CA VAL A 62 14.08 -4.34 -4.00
C VAL A 62 14.20 -5.54 -3.08
N GLU A 63 15.43 -6.00 -2.82
CA GLU A 63 15.69 -7.01 -1.80
C GLU A 63 15.90 -6.33 -0.44
N LYS A 64 15.17 -6.79 0.58
CA LYS A 64 15.25 -6.30 1.95
C LYS A 64 14.93 -7.41 2.94
N ASP A 65 15.79 -7.58 3.94
CA ASP A 65 15.64 -8.58 5.01
C ASP A 65 15.39 -10.01 4.48
N GLY A 66 16.02 -10.36 3.36
CA GLY A 66 15.88 -11.67 2.71
C GLY A 66 14.54 -11.89 1.96
N LEU A 67 13.76 -10.83 1.76
CA LEU A 67 12.54 -10.82 0.95
C LEU A 67 12.70 -9.87 -0.24
N ARG A 68 12.05 -10.19 -1.35
CA ARG A 68 11.97 -9.29 -2.52
C ARG A 68 10.64 -8.58 -2.53
N PHE A 69 10.67 -7.27 -2.67
CA PHE A 69 9.49 -6.41 -2.77
C PHE A 69 9.39 -5.79 -4.15
N ALA A 70 8.17 -5.70 -4.68
CA ALA A 70 7.86 -5.05 -5.95
C ALA A 70 6.94 -3.83 -5.70
N PRO A 71 7.49 -2.68 -5.28
CA PRO A 71 6.74 -1.44 -5.16
C PRO A 71 6.32 -0.91 -6.54
N LEU A 72 5.08 -0.45 -6.67
CA LEU A 72 4.60 0.19 -7.90
C LEU A 72 5.13 1.62 -8.05
N ILE A 73 5.04 2.41 -6.98
CA ILE A 73 5.41 3.82 -6.96
C ILE A 73 6.81 3.91 -6.35
N THR A 74 7.78 4.27 -7.20
CA THR A 74 9.20 4.31 -6.84
C THR A 74 9.85 5.63 -7.24
N ARG A 75 10.90 6.02 -6.50
CA ARG A 75 11.73 7.19 -6.85
C ARG A 75 12.41 7.00 -8.21
N ARG A 76 12.84 5.77 -8.48
CA ARG A 76 13.53 5.33 -9.71
C ARG A 76 12.69 5.59 -10.97
N LEU A 77 11.38 5.40 -10.89
CA LEU A 77 10.46 5.67 -12.00
C LEU A 77 9.90 7.11 -11.98
N HIS A 78 10.41 8.00 -11.12
CA HIS A 78 9.93 9.38 -10.95
C HIS A 78 8.42 9.47 -10.66
N LEU A 79 7.89 8.50 -9.92
CA LEU A 79 6.47 8.38 -9.60
C LEU A 79 6.16 8.92 -8.21
N TYR A 80 5.00 9.56 -8.09
CA TYR A 80 4.39 9.97 -6.83
C TYR A 80 2.93 9.53 -6.78
N ALA A 81 2.37 9.47 -5.58
CA ALA A 81 0.98 9.12 -5.34
C ALA A 81 0.20 10.33 -4.79
N GLU A 82 -1.04 10.47 -5.24
CA GLU A 82 -2.09 11.08 -4.43
C GLU A 82 -3.02 9.96 -3.96
N ILE A 83 -3.34 9.93 -2.67
CA ILE A 83 -4.14 8.88 -2.05
C ILE A 83 -5.39 9.49 -1.44
N SER A 84 -6.55 8.96 -1.81
CA SER A 84 -7.83 9.31 -1.20
C SER A 84 -8.42 8.07 -0.55
N VAL A 85 -8.68 8.14 0.75
CA VAL A 85 -9.23 7.03 1.54
C VAL A 85 -10.65 7.36 1.96
N LEU A 86 -11.61 6.55 1.51
CA LEU A 86 -12.96 6.52 2.08
C LEU A 86 -13.00 5.39 3.11
N LEU A 87 -13.11 5.74 4.39
CA LEU A 87 -12.99 4.84 5.54
C LEU A 87 -14.34 4.65 6.22
N PHE A 88 -14.91 3.45 6.11
CA PHE A 88 -16.12 3.04 6.83
C PHE A 88 -15.76 2.40 8.17
N ARG A 89 -16.38 2.87 9.26
CA ARG A 89 -16.18 2.38 10.64
C ARG A 89 -17.50 2.27 11.41
N GLN A 90 -17.59 1.42 12.42
CA GLN A 90 -18.84 1.18 13.19
C GLN A 90 -19.37 2.40 13.98
N GLN A 91 -18.55 3.43 14.19
CA GLN A 91 -18.91 4.55 15.07
C GLN A 91 -19.97 5.48 14.44
N PRO A 92 -20.97 5.96 15.22
CA PRO A 92 -22.01 6.87 14.72
C PRO A 92 -21.44 8.19 14.20
N ARG A 93 -22.10 8.78 13.18
CA ARG A 93 -21.81 10.14 12.71
C ARG A 93 -22.05 11.15 13.84
N GLY A 94 -21.05 11.97 14.20
CA GLY A 94 -21.22 13.13 15.09
C GLY A 94 -20.28 13.24 16.32
N THR A 95 -19.49 12.21 16.66
CA THR A 95 -18.50 12.26 17.76
C THR A 95 -17.10 12.75 17.33
N LEU A 96 -16.98 13.30 16.12
CA LEU A 96 -15.70 13.63 15.45
C LEU A 96 -14.81 14.63 16.21
N ILE A 97 -15.36 15.45 17.11
CA ILE A 97 -14.60 16.52 17.80
C ILE A 97 -13.56 15.95 18.79
N THR A 98 -13.72 14.71 19.27
CA THR A 98 -12.73 14.02 20.13
C THR A 98 -11.87 12.99 19.38
N ASP A 99 -12.19 12.67 18.12
CA ASP A 99 -11.66 11.50 17.39
C ASP A 99 -10.62 11.82 16.32
N GLY A 100 -10.30 13.10 16.08
CA GLY A 100 -9.33 13.50 15.05
C GLY A 100 -7.97 12.81 15.21
N GLY A 101 -7.58 12.53 16.47
CA GLY A 101 -6.39 11.73 16.78
C GLY A 101 -6.51 10.27 16.35
N ASP A 102 -7.64 9.59 16.54
CA ASP A 102 -7.78 8.18 16.19
C ASP A 102 -7.72 7.94 14.68
N ILE A 103 -8.36 8.82 13.89
CA ILE A 103 -8.35 8.74 12.42
C ILE A 103 -6.93 8.91 11.88
N ASP A 104 -6.18 9.90 12.37
CA ASP A 104 -4.79 10.12 11.95
C ASP A 104 -3.91 8.89 12.23
N ASN A 105 -4.06 8.30 13.41
CA ASN A 105 -3.31 7.11 13.79
C ASN A 105 -3.69 5.88 12.95
N ARG A 106 -4.98 5.67 12.69
CA ARG A 106 -5.46 4.60 11.79
C ARG A 106 -4.96 4.81 10.35
N LEU A 107 -5.01 6.04 9.85
CA LEU A 107 -4.51 6.40 8.53
C LEU A 107 -3.01 6.14 8.42
N LYS A 108 -2.23 6.52 9.44
CA LYS A 108 -0.79 6.23 9.50
C LYS A 108 -0.51 4.73 9.44
N THR A 109 -1.24 3.92 10.21
CA THR A 109 -1.11 2.45 10.17
C THR A 109 -1.44 1.89 8.78
N LEU A 110 -2.49 2.40 8.12
CA LEU A 110 -2.86 1.99 6.77
C LEU A 110 -1.78 2.36 5.74
N LEU A 111 -1.24 3.58 5.80
CA LEU A 111 -0.16 4.05 4.93
C LEU A 111 1.13 3.25 5.13
N ASP A 112 1.45 2.88 6.37
CA ASP A 112 2.55 1.97 6.65
C ASP A 112 2.32 0.59 6.01
N GLY A 113 1.08 0.10 5.99
CA GLY A 113 0.69 -1.12 5.28
C GLY A 113 0.75 -1.03 3.76
N LEU A 114 0.80 0.16 3.16
CA LEU A 114 0.91 0.36 1.71
C LEU A 114 2.35 0.37 1.20
N ARG A 115 3.35 0.51 2.09
CA ARG A 115 4.76 0.69 1.72
C ARG A 115 5.65 -0.48 2.12
N ILE A 116 6.83 -0.59 1.51
CA ILE A 116 7.88 -1.51 1.95
C ILE A 116 8.22 -1.23 3.44
N PRO A 117 8.38 -2.26 4.28
CA PRO A 117 8.83 -2.07 5.68
C PRO A 117 10.12 -1.25 5.78
N ARG A 118 10.23 -0.32 6.74
CA ARG A 118 11.47 0.45 6.94
C ARG A 118 12.57 -0.30 7.69
N GLY A 119 12.23 -1.21 8.59
CA GLY A 119 13.20 -2.00 9.35
C GLY A 119 12.50 -3.07 10.18
N SER A 120 13.24 -3.69 11.10
CA SER A 120 12.80 -4.82 11.94
C SER A 120 11.48 -4.59 12.71
N ASN A 121 11.17 -3.32 13.04
CA ASN A 121 9.93 -2.95 13.74
C ASN A 121 8.68 -2.89 12.84
N GLU A 122 8.85 -2.97 11.52
CA GLU A 122 7.76 -3.02 10.52
C GLU A 122 7.86 -4.25 9.61
N GLY A 123 8.99 -4.97 9.73
CA GLY A 123 9.33 -6.16 8.97
C GLY A 123 8.99 -7.44 9.72
N ARG A 124 9.41 -8.55 9.12
CA ARG A 124 9.14 -9.90 9.60
C ARG A 124 9.84 -10.14 10.94
N GLN A 125 9.06 -10.32 12.01
CA GLN A 125 9.60 -10.68 13.33
C GLN A 125 9.75 -12.20 13.51
N GLU A 126 8.89 -12.98 12.84
CA GLU A 126 8.87 -14.45 12.93
C GLU A 126 8.71 -15.09 11.54
N ARG A 127 9.06 -16.38 11.40
CA ARG A 127 8.78 -17.12 10.17
C ARG A 127 7.31 -17.58 10.18
N PRO A 128 6.41 -17.02 9.34
CA PRO A 128 5.07 -17.57 9.18
C PRO A 128 5.09 -19.00 8.67
N ASP A 129 4.06 -19.75 9.06
CA ASP A 129 3.79 -21.10 8.56
C ASP A 129 3.58 -21.11 7.04
N VAL A 130 2.98 -20.03 6.51
CA VAL A 130 2.81 -19.80 5.08
C VAL A 130 3.89 -18.84 4.58
N PRO A 131 4.75 -19.26 3.63
CA PRO A 131 5.76 -18.41 3.02
C PRO A 131 5.15 -17.11 2.48
N ASP A 132 5.88 -16.01 2.64
CA ASP A 132 5.50 -14.76 2.00
C ASP A 132 5.61 -14.88 0.47
N PRO A 133 4.74 -14.21 -0.30
CA PRO A 133 4.88 -14.12 -1.74
C PRO A 133 6.24 -13.59 -2.16
N ASP A 134 6.74 -14.10 -3.29
CA ASP A 134 8.02 -13.69 -3.86
C ASP A 134 7.87 -13.41 -5.39
N PRO A 135 7.94 -12.14 -5.83
CA PRO A 135 8.11 -10.94 -5.01
C PRO A 135 6.82 -10.54 -4.27
N PHE A 136 6.97 -9.80 -3.17
CA PHE A 136 5.87 -9.19 -2.44
C PHE A 136 5.51 -7.82 -3.04
N PHE A 137 4.34 -7.73 -3.68
CA PHE A 137 3.86 -6.47 -4.25
C PHE A 137 3.43 -5.46 -3.18
N CYS A 138 3.98 -4.24 -3.26
CA CYS A 138 3.63 -3.10 -2.41
C CYS A 138 3.19 -1.91 -3.27
N LEU A 139 2.43 -0.98 -2.71
CA LEU A 139 2.06 0.23 -3.44
C LEU A 139 3.27 1.18 -3.53
N LEU A 140 3.89 1.46 -2.39
CA LEU A 140 4.91 2.50 -2.23
C LEU A 140 6.27 1.88 -1.88
N GLU A 141 7.33 2.41 -2.49
CA GLU A 141 8.70 2.20 -2.00
C GLU A 141 8.90 2.88 -0.63
N ASP A 142 8.37 4.09 -0.49
CA ASP A 142 8.57 5.00 0.66
C ASP A 142 7.34 5.90 0.85
N ASP A 143 7.03 6.33 2.08
CA ASP A 143 5.87 7.21 2.36
C ASP A 143 6.04 8.62 1.78
N SER A 144 7.27 9.10 1.65
CA SER A 144 7.62 10.40 1.07
C SER A 144 7.27 10.52 -0.41
N LEU A 145 6.89 9.42 -1.07
CA LEU A 145 6.35 9.41 -2.43
C LEU A 145 4.87 9.79 -2.49
N VAL A 146 4.22 9.97 -1.34
CA VAL A 146 2.84 10.46 -1.27
C VAL A 146 2.85 11.98 -1.17
N THR A 147 2.23 12.64 -2.15
CA THR A 147 2.18 14.11 -2.25
C THR A 147 0.89 14.70 -1.68
N LYS A 148 -0.17 13.89 -1.61
CA LYS A 148 -1.47 14.29 -1.10
C LYS A 148 -2.15 13.08 -0.48
N VAL A 149 -2.72 13.30 0.70
CA VAL A 149 -3.61 12.33 1.36
C VAL A 149 -4.92 13.04 1.70
N THR A 150 -6.04 12.46 1.30
CA THR A 150 -7.36 12.89 1.76
C THR A 150 -8.05 11.71 2.44
N VAL A 151 -8.74 11.98 3.54
CA VAL A 151 -9.51 10.97 4.25
C VAL A 151 -10.94 11.47 4.46
N GLU A 152 -11.89 10.63 4.07
CA GLU A 152 -13.30 10.80 4.35
C GLU A 152 -13.73 9.63 5.22
N SER A 153 -14.39 9.89 6.35
CA SER A 153 -14.85 8.85 7.27
C SER A 153 -16.35 8.75 7.26
N GLU A 154 -16.84 7.52 7.15
CA GLU A 154 -18.26 7.20 7.08
C GLU A 154 -18.63 6.08 8.07
N GLN A 155 -19.92 5.99 8.37
CA GLN A 155 -20.43 4.92 9.22
C GLN A 155 -20.59 3.63 8.42
N LEU A 156 -19.99 2.55 8.90
CA LEU A 156 -20.24 1.18 8.45
C LEU A 156 -21.53 0.68 9.13
N LEU A 157 -22.60 0.48 8.35
CA LEU A 157 -23.90 0.07 8.90
C LEU A 157 -24.07 -1.45 9.01
N ARG A 158 -23.32 -2.24 8.25
CA ARG A 158 -23.33 -3.71 8.40
C ARG A 158 -22.67 -4.10 9.71
N PRO A 159 -23.08 -5.18 10.40
CA PRO A 159 -22.37 -5.69 11.56
C PRO A 159 -20.91 -6.03 11.22
N ALA A 160 -20.00 -5.69 12.14
CA ALA A 160 -18.54 -5.90 12.05
C ALA A 160 -17.95 -5.74 13.45
N ASP A 161 -16.73 -6.22 13.67
CA ASP A 161 -16.02 -6.00 14.94
C ASP A 161 -15.71 -4.50 15.16
N PRO A 162 -15.56 -4.03 16.41
CA PRO A 162 -15.37 -2.60 16.72
C PRO A 162 -14.18 -1.94 15.98
N ASP A 163 -13.10 -2.70 15.77
CA ASP A 163 -11.90 -2.24 15.08
C ASP A 163 -11.91 -2.55 13.58
N GLU A 164 -12.90 -3.30 13.10
CA GLU A 164 -13.04 -3.63 11.69
C GLU A 164 -13.45 -2.39 10.90
N VAL A 165 -12.74 -2.17 9.80
CA VAL A 165 -13.00 -1.08 8.87
C VAL A 165 -13.11 -1.63 7.45
N LEU A 166 -13.80 -0.88 6.60
CA LEU A 166 -13.68 -1.01 5.17
C LEU A 166 -13.07 0.28 4.63
N ALA A 167 -11.90 0.18 4.02
CA ALA A 167 -11.22 1.31 3.40
C ALA A 167 -11.18 1.14 1.88
N VAL A 168 -11.77 2.10 1.17
CA VAL A 168 -11.59 2.24 -0.28
C VAL A 168 -10.48 3.25 -0.53
N ILE A 169 -9.35 2.75 -1.02
CA ILE A 169 -8.12 3.49 -1.23
C ILE A 169 -8.01 3.81 -2.71
N SER A 170 -8.35 5.04 -3.09
CA SER A 170 -8.17 5.54 -4.45
C SER A 170 -6.74 6.07 -4.60
N VAL A 171 -6.03 5.58 -5.61
CA VAL A 171 -4.65 5.95 -5.89
C VAL A 171 -4.57 6.63 -7.25
N HIS A 172 -4.03 7.84 -7.27
CA HIS A 172 -3.67 8.54 -8.49
C HIS A 172 -2.15 8.59 -8.62
N VAL A 173 -1.61 7.96 -9.67
CA VAL A 173 -0.17 7.95 -9.94
C VAL A 173 0.21 9.17 -10.78
N LYS A 174 1.11 9.99 -10.24
CA LYS A 174 1.69 11.17 -10.88
C LYS A 174 3.13 10.90 -11.33
N LYS A 175 3.54 11.51 -12.43
CA LYS A 175 4.93 11.52 -12.92
C LYS A 175 5.52 12.90 -12.72
N THR A 176 6.68 12.99 -12.08
CA THR A 176 7.43 14.27 -12.00
C THR A 176 8.31 14.51 -13.23
N ARG A 177 8.70 13.43 -13.91
CA ARG A 177 9.46 13.47 -15.16
C ARG A 177 8.96 12.35 -16.05
N LEU A 178 8.81 12.61 -17.35
CA LEU A 178 8.53 11.56 -18.33
C LEU A 178 9.85 10.89 -18.74
N THR A 179 9.91 9.57 -18.64
CA THR A 179 11.04 8.74 -19.08
C THR A 179 10.52 7.54 -19.88
N PRO A 180 11.36 6.88 -20.70
CA PRO A 180 10.94 5.67 -21.42
C PRO A 180 10.35 4.60 -20.49
N GLU A 181 10.93 4.44 -19.30
CA GLU A 181 10.59 3.41 -18.32
C GLU A 181 9.23 3.64 -17.65
N ASN A 182 8.82 4.90 -17.51
CA ASN A 182 7.54 5.24 -16.91
C ASN A 182 6.48 5.64 -17.94
N MET A 183 6.78 5.60 -19.23
CA MET A 183 5.88 6.07 -20.28
C MET A 183 4.57 5.29 -20.28
N ALA A 184 4.64 3.97 -20.06
CA ALA A 184 3.48 3.08 -20.01
C ALA A 184 2.67 3.20 -18.71
N ILE A 185 3.20 3.78 -17.63
CA ILE A 185 2.53 3.85 -16.30
C ILE A 185 1.60 5.08 -16.20
#